data_AF-W2S3B2-F1
#
_entry.id   AF-W2S3B2-F1
#
_cell.length_a   1.000
_cell.length_b   1.000
_cell.length_c   1.000
_cell.angle_alpha   90.00
_cell.angle_beta   90.00
_cell.angle_gamma   90.00
#
_symmetry.space_group_name_H-M   'P 1'
#
loop_
_entity.id
_entity.type
_entity.pdbx_description
1 polymer ?
#
loop_
_entity_poly.entity_id
_entity_poly.type
_entity_poly.pdbx_seq_one_letter_code
_entity_poly.pdbx_strand_id
1 'polypeptide(L)'
;MAQPTSHRVASCCYKSFVRDLTRQLQPRRSMVTIQRGRPEKIKPPEDLPDTFWSQLPNRLRPDHGRREIIIHQAPPAEREQCKEPLKVVDAAELARLDPTGARSKLFDAENRDRAKPGDILLATFKGGEPFSGVIMSIKGSGPHKAVLLRNHLTSIGTEMSIKVHSPGVQSMEIVQRAPKRKRRAKLTYLRKPKHDVGSVQKIVDQYMRERALLTGKKVASTGFKRKKGRR
;
A
#
# COMPACT_ATOMS: atom_id res chain seq x y z
N MET A 1 -77.90 -20.28 11.68
CA MET A 1 -76.64 -20.64 12.33
C MET A 1 -76.07 -19.41 13.00
N ALA A 2 -76.09 -19.36 14.33
CA ALA A 2 -75.21 -18.57 15.20
C ALA A 2 -75.72 -18.75 16.63
N GLN A 3 -74.95 -19.42 17.47
CA GLN A 3 -75.22 -19.53 18.90
C GLN A 3 -74.64 -18.31 19.63
N PRO A 4 -75.29 -17.87 20.71
CA PRO A 4 -74.59 -17.25 21.82
C PRO A 4 -74.80 -18.07 23.11
N THR A 5 -73.70 -18.46 23.74
CA THR A 5 -73.68 -19.05 25.08
C THR A 5 -73.37 -17.95 26.11
N SER A 6 -74.27 -17.79 27.08
CA SER A 6 -74.01 -17.09 28.34
C SER A 6 -74.69 -17.88 29.44
N HIS A 7 -73.90 -18.60 30.24
CA HIS A 7 -74.40 -19.26 31.43
C HIS A 7 -73.99 -18.46 32.66
N ARG A 8 -75.03 -18.04 33.38
CA ARG A 8 -74.99 -17.43 34.70
C ARG A 8 -74.68 -18.47 35.78
N VAL A 9 -73.79 -18.07 36.69
CA VAL A 9 -73.89 -18.13 38.16
C VAL A 9 -74.60 -19.34 38.78
N ALA A 10 -73.85 -20.09 39.60
CA ALA A 10 -74.39 -20.86 40.70
C ALA A 10 -73.73 -20.41 42.02
N SER A 11 -74.59 -19.91 42.91
CA SER A 11 -74.37 -19.64 44.33
C SER A 11 -74.41 -20.93 45.14
N CYS A 12 -73.56 -21.04 46.17
CA CYS A 12 -73.85 -21.70 47.46
C CYS A 12 -72.62 -21.48 48.36
N CYS A 13 -72.69 -20.56 49.34
CA CYS A 13 -73.29 -20.69 50.67
C CYS A 13 -72.31 -21.22 51.73
N TYR A 14 -71.91 -20.28 52.60
CA TYR A 14 -71.94 -20.37 54.06
C TYR A 14 -71.49 -21.69 54.70
N LYS A 15 -70.30 -21.66 55.33
CA LYS A 15 -70.10 -21.91 56.78
C LYS A 15 -68.60 -22.11 57.08
N SER A 16 -67.98 -21.08 57.64
CA SER A 16 -66.96 -21.23 58.69
C SER A 16 -66.77 -19.86 59.32
N PHE A 17 -67.70 -19.56 60.23
CA PHE A 17 -67.53 -18.51 61.23
C PHE A 17 -66.24 -18.78 62.01
N VAL A 18 -65.36 -17.78 62.00
CA VAL A 18 -64.50 -17.32 63.10
C VAL A 18 -63.90 -18.44 63.96
N ARG A 19 -62.69 -18.86 63.61
CA ARG A 19 -61.76 -19.39 64.59
C ARG A 19 -60.41 -18.68 64.44
N ASP A 20 -60.23 -17.75 65.36
CA ASP A 20 -58.95 -17.31 65.91
C ASP A 20 -58.00 -16.54 64.97
N LEU A 21 -58.23 -15.23 64.98
CA LEU A 21 -57.27 -14.19 65.38
C LEU A 21 -55.89 -14.70 65.87
N THR A 22 -55.12 -15.27 64.95
CA THR A 22 -53.68 -15.16 64.98
C THR A 22 -53.27 -14.66 63.61
N ARG A 23 -53.28 -13.33 63.46
CA ARG A 23 -52.38 -12.69 62.51
C ARG A 23 -50.99 -13.17 62.91
N GLN A 24 -50.49 -14.22 62.26
CA GLN A 24 -49.07 -14.37 62.10
C GLN A 24 -48.67 -13.14 61.29
N LEU A 25 -48.32 -12.07 62.02
CA LEU A 25 -47.46 -11.02 61.52
C LEU A 25 -46.21 -11.75 61.07
N GLN A 26 -46.21 -12.19 59.81
CA GLN A 26 -44.99 -12.51 59.08
C GLN A 26 -44.08 -11.33 59.40
N PRO A 27 -42.96 -11.52 60.13
CA PRO A 27 -42.04 -10.43 60.32
C PRO A 27 -41.63 -10.05 58.89
N ARG A 28 -42.13 -8.90 58.43
CA ARG A 28 -41.60 -8.23 57.25
C ARG A 28 -40.18 -7.85 57.66
N ARG A 29 -39.26 -8.81 57.57
CA ARG A 29 -37.84 -8.54 57.58
C ARG A 29 -37.64 -7.65 56.37
N SER A 30 -37.58 -6.35 56.60
CA SER A 30 -37.04 -5.43 55.63
C SER A 30 -35.62 -5.92 55.40
N MET A 31 -35.39 -6.68 54.32
CA MET A 31 -34.05 -6.95 53.82
C MET A 31 -33.53 -5.64 53.22
N VAL A 32 -33.34 -4.63 54.07
CA VAL A 32 -32.38 -3.58 53.79
C VAL A 32 -31.05 -4.25 54.09
N THR A 33 -30.49 -4.90 53.08
CA THR A 33 -29.06 -5.13 53.06
C THR A 33 -28.43 -3.76 53.15
N ILE A 34 -28.00 -3.37 54.35
CA ILE A 34 -27.04 -2.29 54.49
C ILE A 34 -25.89 -2.71 53.57
N GLN A 35 -25.73 -2.00 52.46
CA GLN A 35 -24.61 -2.17 51.53
C GLN A 35 -23.38 -1.74 52.32
N ARG A 36 -22.87 -2.64 53.18
CA ARG A 36 -21.56 -2.48 53.79
C ARG A 36 -20.60 -2.51 52.61
N GLY A 37 -19.94 -1.39 52.37
CA GLY A 37 -18.93 -1.27 51.33
C GLY A 37 -17.89 -2.40 51.45
N ARG A 38 -17.05 -2.54 50.43
CA ARG A 38 -15.99 -3.54 50.45
C ARG A 38 -15.23 -3.46 51.78
N PRO A 39 -15.18 -4.55 52.58
CA PRO A 39 -14.48 -4.51 53.85
C PRO A 39 -13.03 -4.12 53.62
N GLU A 40 -12.57 -3.09 54.33
CA GLU A 40 -11.19 -2.65 54.25
C GLU A 40 -10.28 -3.76 54.76
N LYS A 41 -9.29 -4.13 53.95
CA LYS A 41 -8.31 -5.13 54.34
C LYS A 41 -7.32 -4.46 55.29
N ILE A 42 -7.46 -4.72 56.57
CA ILE A 42 -6.51 -4.27 57.60
C ILE A 42 -5.15 -4.87 57.25
N LYS A 43 -4.15 -4.01 57.04
CA LYS A 43 -2.77 -4.45 56.89
C LYS A 43 -2.20 -4.80 58.27
N PRO A 44 -1.29 -5.79 58.38
CA PRO A 44 -0.55 -6.00 59.60
C PRO A 44 0.14 -4.70 60.05
N PRO A 45 0.31 -4.46 61.36
CA PRO A 45 1.08 -3.33 61.88
C PRO A 45 2.49 -3.32 61.29
N GLU A 46 3.02 -2.13 61.01
CA GLU A 46 4.36 -1.96 60.42
C GLU A 46 5.47 -2.40 61.41
N ASP A 47 5.25 -2.18 62.71
CA ASP A 47 6.19 -2.49 63.80
C ASP A 47 5.85 -3.82 64.51
N LEU A 48 5.54 -4.89 63.76
CA LEU A 48 5.22 -6.20 64.35
C LEU A 48 6.51 -6.98 64.71
N PRO A 49 6.72 -7.37 65.99
CA PRO A 49 7.91 -8.12 66.41
C PRO A 49 8.04 -9.49 65.72
N ASP A 50 9.28 -9.90 65.45
CA ASP A 50 9.64 -11.14 64.74
C ASP A 50 9.04 -12.40 65.38
N THR A 51 8.86 -12.38 66.70
CA THR A 51 8.23 -13.47 67.47
C THR A 51 6.83 -13.81 66.97
N PHE A 52 6.08 -12.83 66.45
CA PHE A 52 4.72 -13.00 65.97
C PHE A 52 4.63 -13.39 64.48
N TRP A 53 5.74 -13.36 63.74
CA TRP A 53 5.72 -13.66 62.31
C TRP A 53 5.27 -15.08 62.00
N SER A 54 5.56 -16.04 62.89
CA SER A 54 5.13 -17.44 62.76
C SER A 54 3.60 -17.60 62.72
N GLN A 55 2.86 -16.69 63.35
CA GLN A 55 1.40 -16.71 63.46
C GLN A 55 0.71 -16.13 62.22
N LEU A 56 1.43 -15.36 61.39
CA LEU A 56 0.90 -14.78 60.17
C LEU A 56 0.92 -15.80 59.01
N PRO A 57 -0.11 -15.80 58.14
CA PRO A 57 -0.06 -16.53 56.88
C PRO A 57 1.14 -16.08 56.03
N ASN A 58 1.80 -17.02 55.32
CA ASN A 58 3.03 -16.73 54.54
C ASN A 58 2.90 -15.51 53.61
N ARG A 59 1.72 -15.26 53.03
CA ARG A 59 1.48 -14.10 52.15
C ARG A 59 1.52 -12.73 52.87
N LEU A 60 1.30 -12.71 54.18
CA LEU A 60 1.21 -11.50 55.01
C LEU A 60 2.43 -11.32 55.93
N ARG A 61 3.38 -12.27 55.95
CA ARG A 61 4.61 -12.15 56.73
C ARG A 61 5.51 -11.06 56.16
N PRO A 62 6.10 -10.18 57.00
CA PRO A 62 7.06 -9.17 56.55
C PRO A 62 8.28 -9.78 55.85
N ASP A 63 8.76 -10.92 56.35
CA ASP A 63 9.93 -11.65 55.81
C ASP A 63 9.66 -12.29 54.44
N HIS A 64 8.39 -12.61 54.14
CA HIS A 64 8.03 -13.25 52.88
C HIS A 64 7.78 -12.19 51.81
N GLY A 65 8.87 -11.69 51.22
CA GLY A 65 8.82 -10.84 50.04
C GLY A 65 8.01 -11.47 48.90
N ARG A 66 7.39 -10.64 48.06
CA ARG A 66 6.83 -11.13 46.80
C ARG A 66 8.00 -11.59 45.94
N ARG A 67 7.90 -12.79 45.37
CA ARG A 67 8.87 -13.22 44.34
C ARG A 67 8.83 -12.20 43.22
N GLU A 68 10.00 -11.69 42.84
CA GLU A 68 10.11 -10.84 41.66
C GLU A 68 9.79 -11.68 40.43
N ILE A 69 8.83 -11.21 39.63
CA ILE A 69 8.52 -11.85 38.36
C ILE A 69 9.63 -11.42 37.40
N ILE A 70 10.50 -12.35 37.02
CA ILE A 70 11.51 -12.09 36.00
C ILE A 70 10.80 -11.88 34.67
N ILE A 71 10.77 -10.63 34.21
CA ILE A 71 10.25 -10.28 32.90
C ILE A 71 11.40 -10.45 31.91
N HIS A 72 11.36 -11.52 31.12
CA HIS A 72 12.31 -11.71 30.02
C HIS A 72 12.10 -10.62 28.97
N GLN A 73 13.20 -10.02 28.50
CA GLN A 73 13.13 -9.07 27.40
C GLN A 73 12.70 -9.78 26.11
N ALA A 74 11.93 -9.08 25.28
CA ALA A 74 11.60 -9.58 23.95
C ALA A 74 12.88 -9.68 23.11
N PRO A 75 12.99 -10.67 22.21
CA PRO A 75 14.06 -10.69 21.22
C PRO A 75 14.03 -9.40 20.37
N PRO A 76 15.19 -8.95 19.85
CA PRO A 76 15.25 -7.73 19.04
C PRO A 76 14.33 -7.85 17.83
N ALA A 77 13.61 -6.77 17.52
CA ALA A 77 12.67 -6.80 16.41
C ALA A 77 13.40 -6.75 15.07
N GLU A 78 12.97 -7.54 14.09
CA GLU A 78 13.54 -7.52 12.72
C GLU A 78 13.49 -6.12 12.07
N ARG A 79 12.54 -5.27 12.50
CA ARG A 79 12.44 -3.87 12.08
C ARG A 79 13.58 -2.98 12.59
N GLU A 80 14.19 -3.34 13.72
CA GLU A 80 15.39 -2.66 14.22
C GLU A 80 16.58 -2.97 13.32
N GLN A 81 16.64 -4.20 12.80
CA GLN A 81 17.65 -4.61 11.82
C GLN A 81 17.42 -3.96 10.45
N CYS A 82 16.17 -3.93 9.97
CA CYS A 82 15.80 -3.37 8.68
C CYS A 82 14.65 -2.37 8.81
N LYS A 83 14.96 -1.09 9.02
CA LYS A 83 13.95 -0.04 9.20
C LYS A 83 13.07 0.16 7.97
N GLU A 84 13.65 0.09 6.77
CA GLU A 84 12.97 0.29 5.48
C GLU A 84 13.29 -0.85 4.50
N PRO A 85 12.65 -2.01 4.64
CA PRO A 85 12.97 -3.20 3.85
C PRO A 85 12.74 -2.98 2.35
N LEU A 86 11.70 -2.21 1.97
CA LEU A 86 11.38 -1.96 0.56
C LEU A 86 12.48 -1.21 -0.19
N LYS A 87 13.18 -0.26 0.47
CA LYS A 87 14.27 0.48 -0.18
C LYS A 87 15.48 -0.43 -0.43
N VAL A 88 15.75 -1.35 0.49
CA VAL A 88 16.82 -2.35 0.35
C VAL A 88 16.51 -3.29 -0.82
N VAL A 89 15.27 -3.76 -0.92
CA VAL A 89 14.82 -4.62 -2.03
C VAL A 89 14.87 -3.87 -3.36
N ASP A 90 14.35 -2.64 -3.43
CA ASP A 90 14.37 -1.83 -4.65
C ASP A 90 15.80 -1.55 -5.12
N ALA A 91 16.72 -1.27 -4.19
CA ALA A 91 18.13 -1.06 -4.50
C ALA A 91 18.81 -2.34 -5.02
N ALA A 92 18.52 -3.49 -4.40
CA ALA A 92 19.02 -4.79 -4.86
C ALA A 92 18.52 -5.14 -6.26
N GLU A 93 17.22 -4.92 -6.53
CA GLU A 93 16.64 -5.14 -7.86
C GLU A 93 17.18 -4.17 -8.90
N LEU A 94 17.39 -2.89 -8.56
CA LEU A 94 18.01 -1.93 -9.47
C LEU A 94 19.45 -2.31 -9.81
N ALA A 95 20.25 -2.73 -8.82
CA ALA A 95 21.62 -3.20 -9.05
C ALA A 95 21.66 -4.41 -9.98
N ARG A 96 20.69 -5.34 -9.84
CA ARG A 96 20.56 -6.51 -10.71
C ARG A 96 20.10 -6.16 -12.12
N LEU A 97 19.09 -5.29 -12.25
CA LEU A 97 18.46 -4.96 -13.53
C LEU A 97 19.25 -3.94 -14.36
N ASP A 98 19.94 -3.00 -13.72
CA ASP A 98 20.71 -1.92 -14.36
C ASP A 98 22.10 -1.76 -13.72
N PRO A 99 23.03 -2.73 -13.92
CA PRO A 99 24.33 -2.72 -13.25
C PRO A 99 25.21 -1.52 -13.65
N THR A 100 24.99 -0.95 -14.84
CA THR A 100 25.71 0.26 -15.29
C THR A 100 25.09 1.55 -14.73
N GLY A 101 23.87 1.49 -14.20
CA GLY A 101 23.08 2.65 -13.79
C GLY A 101 22.72 3.61 -14.93
N ALA A 102 22.99 3.26 -16.19
CA ALA A 102 22.83 4.15 -17.33
C ALA A 102 21.34 4.51 -17.56
N ARG A 103 20.45 3.54 -17.40
CA ARG A 103 19.01 3.75 -17.56
C ARG A 103 18.43 4.53 -16.38
N SER A 104 18.89 4.24 -15.17
CA SER A 104 18.54 5.03 -13.98
C SER A 104 18.92 6.50 -14.17
N LYS A 105 20.18 6.75 -14.57
CA LYS A 105 20.72 8.10 -14.83
C LYS A 105 19.97 8.85 -15.94
N LEU A 106 19.48 8.13 -16.95
CA LEU A 106 18.70 8.73 -18.05
C LEU A 106 17.37 9.33 -17.57
N PHE A 107 16.77 8.81 -16.51
CA PHE A 107 15.48 9.27 -15.98
C PHE A 107 15.57 9.83 -14.56
N ASP A 108 16.78 10.08 -14.08
CA ASP A 108 17.02 10.64 -12.77
C ASP A 108 16.72 12.15 -12.76
N ALA A 109 16.07 12.64 -11.71
CA ALA A 109 15.61 14.02 -11.62
C ALA A 109 16.77 15.02 -11.45
N GLU A 110 17.84 14.60 -10.78
CA GLU A 110 19.04 15.38 -10.52
C GLU A 110 19.84 15.62 -11.81
N ASN A 111 19.79 14.67 -12.75
CA ASN A 111 20.44 14.81 -14.04
C ASN A 111 19.77 15.90 -14.90
N ARG A 112 20.57 16.91 -15.31
CA ARG A 112 20.14 18.01 -16.20
C ARG A 112 19.76 17.49 -17.59
N ASP A 113 20.50 16.48 -18.05
CA ASP A 113 20.38 15.83 -19.35
C ASP A 113 19.46 14.60 -19.32
N ARG A 114 18.67 14.42 -18.26
CA ARG A 114 17.64 13.37 -18.23
C ARG A 114 16.65 13.50 -19.38
N ALA A 115 16.03 12.41 -19.77
CA ALA A 115 14.89 12.40 -20.68
C ALA A 115 13.68 13.10 -20.03
N LYS A 116 13.07 14.03 -20.75
CA LYS A 116 11.93 14.83 -20.27
C LYS A 116 10.68 14.58 -21.12
N PRO A 117 9.47 14.77 -20.57
CA PRO A 117 8.25 14.77 -21.37
C PRO A 117 8.33 15.76 -22.53
N GLY A 118 8.05 15.28 -23.73
CA GLY A 118 8.17 16.02 -24.99
C GLY A 118 9.42 15.71 -25.80
N ASP A 119 10.44 15.06 -25.22
CA ASP A 119 11.58 14.53 -25.98
C ASP A 119 11.14 13.32 -26.81
N ILE A 120 11.82 13.07 -27.92
CA ILE A 120 11.65 11.86 -28.74
C ILE A 120 12.65 10.82 -28.27
N LEU A 121 12.13 9.68 -27.84
CA LEU A 121 12.91 8.55 -27.37
C LEU A 121 12.86 7.41 -28.40
N LEU A 122 13.99 6.75 -28.61
CA LEU A 122 14.10 5.49 -29.30
C LEU A 122 14.39 4.39 -28.26
N ALA A 123 13.46 3.46 -28.11
CA ALA A 123 13.64 2.27 -27.30
C ALA A 123 13.94 1.08 -28.21
N THR A 124 15.10 0.48 -28.04
CA THR A 124 15.46 -0.79 -28.68
C THR A 124 15.17 -1.94 -27.71
N PHE A 125 14.65 -3.04 -28.25
CA PHE A 125 14.35 -4.23 -27.48
C PHE A 125 15.29 -5.35 -27.91
N LYS A 126 15.48 -6.35 -27.04
CA LYS A 126 16.26 -7.56 -27.36
C LYS A 126 15.66 -8.34 -28.55
N GLY A 127 14.36 -8.21 -28.78
CA GLY A 127 13.67 -8.77 -29.92
C GLY A 127 12.53 -7.86 -30.36
N GLY A 128 12.13 -7.99 -31.62
CA GLY A 128 11.10 -7.15 -32.24
C GLY A 128 11.65 -5.83 -32.81
N GLU A 129 10.73 -5.02 -33.34
CA GLU A 129 11.05 -3.73 -33.93
C GLU A 129 11.30 -2.67 -32.83
N PRO A 130 12.33 -1.81 -32.96
CA PRO A 130 12.53 -0.72 -32.02
C PRO A 130 11.35 0.25 -32.08
N PHE A 131 10.92 0.76 -30.93
CA PHE A 131 9.83 1.72 -30.87
C PHE A 131 10.37 3.12 -30.61
N SER A 132 10.02 4.03 -31.49
CA SER A 132 10.30 5.45 -31.34
C SER A 132 9.02 6.22 -31.07
N GLY A 133 9.11 7.27 -30.25
CA GLY A 133 7.95 8.11 -29.96
C GLY A 133 8.26 9.27 -29.04
N VAL A 134 7.32 10.21 -28.98
CA VAL A 134 7.37 11.34 -28.05
C VAL A 134 7.04 10.85 -26.64
N ILE A 135 7.83 11.24 -25.66
CA ILE A 135 7.56 10.96 -24.26
C ILE A 135 6.34 11.76 -23.81
N MET A 136 5.22 11.08 -23.59
CA MET A 136 4.02 11.70 -23.02
C MET A 136 4.09 11.82 -21.51
N SER A 137 4.59 10.79 -20.83
CA SER A 137 4.70 10.77 -19.37
C SER A 137 5.75 9.78 -18.91
N ILE A 138 6.36 10.07 -17.76
CA ILE A 138 7.23 9.16 -17.02
C ILE A 138 6.53 8.89 -15.69
N LYS A 139 6.33 7.62 -15.34
CA LYS A 139 5.56 7.18 -14.17
C LYS A 139 6.29 6.08 -13.41
N GLY A 140 5.93 5.90 -12.14
CA GLY A 140 6.57 4.92 -11.26
C GLY A 140 7.90 5.40 -10.67
N SER A 141 8.40 4.63 -9.72
CA SER A 141 9.66 4.86 -9.01
C SER A 141 10.50 3.58 -9.00
N GLY A 142 11.78 3.72 -8.64
CA GLY A 142 12.74 2.63 -8.49
C GLY A 142 12.73 1.66 -9.69
N PRO A 143 12.72 0.34 -9.47
CA PRO A 143 12.77 -0.65 -10.54
C PRO A 143 11.51 -0.64 -11.43
N HIS A 144 10.40 -0.07 -10.96
CA HIS A 144 9.11 -0.06 -11.66
C HIS A 144 8.88 1.17 -12.55
N LYS A 145 9.89 2.03 -12.71
CA LYS A 145 9.83 3.23 -13.57
C LYS A 145 9.45 2.86 -15.01
N ALA A 146 8.53 3.61 -15.59
CA ALA A 146 7.97 3.40 -16.92
C ALA A 146 7.80 4.71 -17.69
N VAL A 147 7.91 4.62 -19.01
CA VAL A 147 7.75 5.73 -19.95
C VAL A 147 6.61 5.42 -20.90
N LEU A 148 5.69 6.37 -21.08
CA LEU A 148 4.64 6.30 -22.09
C LEU A 148 5.10 7.06 -23.33
N LEU A 149 5.30 6.34 -24.42
CA LEU A 149 5.69 6.88 -25.72
C LEU A 149 4.48 6.91 -26.65
N ARG A 150 4.37 7.95 -27.49
CA ARG A 150 3.36 8.08 -28.54
C ARG A 150 4.02 8.25 -29.91
N ASN A 151 3.48 7.56 -30.91
CA ASN A 151 3.89 7.67 -32.32
C ASN A 151 2.68 7.44 -33.23
N HIS A 152 2.82 7.75 -34.52
CA HIS A 152 1.92 7.29 -35.57
C HIS A 152 2.62 6.25 -36.43
N LEU A 153 2.10 5.03 -36.40
CA LEU A 153 2.50 4.00 -37.36
C LEU A 153 1.56 4.11 -38.56
N THR A 154 2.12 4.53 -39.69
CA THR A 154 1.35 4.88 -40.89
C THR A 154 0.36 6.02 -40.58
N SER A 155 -0.92 5.70 -40.35
CA SER A 155 -1.99 6.68 -40.05
C SER A 155 -2.63 6.49 -38.68
N ILE A 156 -2.25 5.44 -37.94
CA ILE A 156 -2.86 5.09 -36.66
C ILE A 156 -1.94 5.57 -35.53
N GLY A 157 -2.49 6.33 -34.59
CA GLY A 157 -1.78 6.75 -33.39
C GLY A 157 -1.61 5.58 -32.42
N THR A 158 -0.37 5.21 -32.13
CA THR A 158 0.00 4.12 -31.24
C THR A 158 0.68 4.69 -29.99
N GLU A 159 0.31 4.16 -28.82
CA GLU A 159 0.94 4.50 -27.55
C GLU A 159 1.49 3.23 -26.90
N MET A 160 2.74 3.27 -26.42
CA MET A 160 3.36 2.15 -25.73
C MET A 160 3.94 2.59 -24.39
N SER A 161 3.56 1.87 -23.32
CA SER A 161 4.11 2.05 -21.98
C SER A 161 5.25 1.05 -21.76
N ILE A 162 6.49 1.53 -21.75
CA ILE A 162 7.69 0.70 -21.60
C ILE A 162 8.23 0.80 -20.19
N LYS A 163 8.54 -0.33 -19.56
CA LYS A 163 9.27 -0.38 -18.28
C LYS A 163 10.76 -0.18 -18.53
N VAL A 164 11.34 0.85 -17.91
CA VAL A 164 12.73 1.28 -18.15
C VAL A 164 13.73 0.17 -17.80
N HIS A 165 13.55 -0.45 -16.64
CA HIS A 165 14.44 -1.50 -16.12
C HIS A 165 14.07 -2.91 -16.59
N SER A 166 13.16 -3.05 -17.58
CA SER A 166 12.85 -4.37 -18.12
C SER A 166 14.08 -4.99 -18.78
N PRO A 167 14.38 -6.28 -18.57
CA PRO A 167 15.48 -6.96 -19.24
C PRO A 167 15.23 -7.15 -20.74
N GLY A 168 13.99 -6.98 -21.21
CA GLY A 168 13.66 -7.00 -22.64
C GLY A 168 14.06 -5.72 -23.38
N VAL A 169 14.25 -4.61 -22.66
CA VAL A 169 14.75 -3.35 -23.23
C VAL A 169 16.27 -3.43 -23.32
N GLN A 170 16.81 -3.25 -24.52
CA GLN A 170 18.25 -3.28 -24.77
C GLN A 170 18.88 -1.90 -24.57
N SER A 171 18.33 -0.86 -25.20
CA SER A 171 18.78 0.53 -25.02
C SER A 171 17.62 1.53 -25.11
N MET A 172 17.80 2.67 -24.45
CA MET A 172 16.92 3.83 -24.57
C MET A 172 17.78 5.05 -24.90
N GLU A 173 17.52 5.66 -26.04
CA GLU A 173 18.30 6.77 -26.57
C GLU A 173 17.41 7.98 -26.84
N ILE A 174 17.90 9.18 -26.54
CA ILE A 174 17.18 10.41 -26.85
C ILE A 174 17.56 10.81 -28.28
N VAL A 175 16.59 10.68 -29.19
CA VAL A 175 16.76 11.00 -30.62
C VAL A 175 16.76 12.51 -30.81
N GLN A 176 15.77 13.18 -30.22
CA GLN A 176 15.61 14.62 -30.36
C GLN A 176 15.06 15.20 -29.05
N ARG A 177 15.68 16.28 -28.60
CA ARG A 177 15.19 17.07 -27.45
C ARG A 177 14.01 17.93 -27.86
N ALA A 178 13.06 18.14 -26.94
CA ALA A 178 12.05 19.15 -27.14
C ALA A 178 12.71 20.54 -27.25
N PRO A 179 12.35 21.37 -28.25
CA PRO A 179 12.96 22.70 -28.43
C PRO A 179 12.72 23.62 -27.23
N LYS A 180 11.58 23.45 -26.55
CA LYS A 180 11.25 24.13 -25.30
C LYS A 180 10.65 23.14 -24.32
N ARG A 181 11.07 23.23 -23.06
CA ARG A 181 10.51 22.44 -21.96
C ARG A 181 9.00 22.64 -21.88
N LYS A 182 8.25 21.54 -21.96
CA LYS A 182 6.79 21.57 -21.78
C LYS A 182 6.47 21.89 -20.31
N ARG A 183 5.42 22.70 -20.10
CA ARG A 183 5.01 23.15 -18.75
C ARG A 183 4.31 22.07 -17.93
N ARG A 184 3.75 21.05 -18.58
CA ARG A 184 3.02 19.95 -17.92
C ARG A 184 3.93 18.73 -17.76
N ALA A 185 3.79 18.01 -16.65
CA ALA A 185 4.50 16.76 -16.41
C ALA A 185 3.97 15.59 -17.26
N LYS A 186 2.69 15.63 -17.63
CA LYS A 186 2.02 14.64 -18.50
C LYS A 186 1.43 15.37 -19.71
N LEU A 187 1.75 14.89 -20.91
CA LEU A 187 1.35 15.49 -22.18
C LEU A 187 0.20 14.71 -22.83
N THR A 188 -0.84 14.40 -22.06
CA THR A 188 -2.03 13.67 -22.55
C THR A 188 -2.77 14.42 -23.66
N TYR A 189 -2.63 15.73 -23.73
CA TYR A 189 -3.23 16.57 -24.76
C TYR A 189 -2.66 16.30 -26.17
N LEU A 190 -1.50 15.65 -26.29
CA LEU A 190 -0.91 15.27 -27.59
C LEU A 190 -1.78 14.27 -28.36
N ARG A 191 -2.76 13.64 -27.71
CA ARG A 191 -3.76 12.79 -28.38
C ARG A 191 -4.74 13.56 -29.26
N LYS A 192 -4.88 14.87 -29.04
CA LYS A 192 -5.79 15.71 -29.82
C LYS A 192 -5.09 16.08 -31.13
N PRO A 193 -5.76 15.98 -32.30
CA PRO A 193 -5.16 16.27 -33.60
C PRO A 193 -4.45 17.63 -33.69
N LYS A 194 -5.00 18.66 -33.01
CA LYS A 194 -4.42 20.01 -32.94
C LYS A 194 -3.00 20.05 -32.36
N HIS A 195 -2.64 19.10 -31.50
CA HIS A 195 -1.37 19.08 -30.76
C HIS A 195 -0.53 17.86 -31.07
N ASP A 196 -1.01 16.99 -31.95
CA ASP A 196 -0.33 15.74 -32.24
C ASP A 196 0.96 16.01 -33.02
N VAL A 197 1.97 15.21 -32.72
CA VAL A 197 3.27 15.32 -33.40
C VAL A 197 3.26 14.50 -34.69
N GLY A 198 2.35 13.52 -34.80
CA GLY A 198 2.27 12.63 -35.94
C GLY A 198 3.39 11.59 -35.94
N SER A 199 3.86 11.19 -37.13
CA SER A 199 4.88 10.16 -37.28
C SER A 199 6.28 10.72 -37.03
N VAL A 200 7.03 10.10 -36.10
CA VAL A 200 8.41 10.50 -35.78
C VAL A 200 9.47 9.78 -36.62
N GLN A 201 9.06 8.92 -37.56
CA GLN A 201 9.96 8.04 -38.30
C GLN A 201 11.10 8.79 -39.01
N LYS A 202 10.77 9.90 -39.69
CA LYS A 202 11.77 10.70 -40.44
C LYS A 202 12.89 11.23 -39.54
N ILE A 203 12.55 11.63 -38.32
CA ILE A 203 13.49 12.18 -37.33
C ILE A 203 14.43 11.06 -36.86
N VAL A 204 13.87 9.87 -36.62
CA VAL A 204 14.63 8.69 -36.19
C VAL A 204 15.56 8.22 -37.31
N ASP A 205 15.09 8.17 -38.55
CA ASP A 205 15.89 7.80 -39.71
C ASP A 205 17.06 8.78 -39.93
N GLN A 206 16.84 10.07 -39.66
CA GLN A 206 17.91 11.08 -39.69
C GLN A 206 18.93 10.83 -38.58
N TYR A 207 18.49 10.67 -37.34
CA TYR A 207 19.36 10.37 -36.20
C TYR A 207 20.19 9.09 -36.43
N MET A 208 19.57 8.04 -36.95
CA MET A 208 20.28 6.79 -37.25
C MET A 208 21.33 6.97 -38.36
N ARG A 209 21.04 7.79 -39.38
CA ARG A 209 22.02 8.14 -40.42
C ARG A 209 23.19 8.93 -39.84
N GLU A 210 22.92 9.95 -39.03
CA GLU A 210 23.95 10.77 -38.37
C GLU A 210 24.84 9.93 -37.46
N ARG A 211 24.23 9.07 -36.63
CA ARG A 211 24.95 8.13 -35.76
C ARG A 211 25.86 7.19 -36.55
N ALA A 212 25.40 6.69 -37.69
CA ALA A 212 26.15 5.77 -38.52
C ALA A 212 27.38 6.41 -39.17
N LEU A 213 27.22 7.65 -39.65
CA LEU A 213 28.33 8.45 -40.19
C LEU A 213 29.41 8.68 -39.13
N LEU A 214 29.01 9.01 -37.90
CA LEU A 214 29.93 9.23 -36.77
C LEU A 214 30.63 7.94 -36.33
N THR A 215 29.93 6.81 -36.34
CA THR A 215 30.48 5.53 -35.84
C THR A 215 31.26 4.76 -36.92
N GLY A 216 31.21 5.19 -38.19
CA GLY A 216 31.82 4.47 -39.33
C GLY A 216 31.15 3.12 -39.65
N LYS A 217 30.09 2.73 -38.94
CA LYS A 217 29.32 1.51 -39.18
C LYS A 217 28.26 1.78 -40.25
N LYS A 218 28.32 1.07 -41.38
CA LYS A 218 27.28 1.14 -42.42
C LYS A 218 25.94 0.68 -41.85
N VAL A 219 24.91 1.53 -41.92
CA VAL A 219 23.52 1.11 -41.67
C VAL A 219 23.10 0.20 -42.81
N ALA A 220 22.67 -1.03 -42.50
CA ALA A 220 21.99 -1.88 -43.48
C ALA A 220 20.69 -1.18 -43.87
N SER A 221 20.65 -0.58 -45.06
CA SER A 221 19.47 0.10 -45.56
C SER A 221 18.38 -0.93 -45.88
N THR A 222 17.44 -1.13 -44.98
CA THR A 222 16.14 -1.75 -45.27
C THR A 222 15.24 -0.75 -46.02
N GLY A 223 15.71 -0.30 -47.18
CA GLY A 223 14.96 0.60 -48.06
C GLY A 223 14.34 -0.18 -49.19
N PHE A 224 13.01 -0.30 -49.21
CA PHE A 224 12.26 -0.66 -50.42
C PHE A 224 12.68 0.27 -51.56
N LYS A 225 13.35 -0.28 -52.59
CA LYS A 225 13.67 0.45 -53.81
C LYS A 225 12.36 0.92 -54.44
N ARG A 226 12.07 2.23 -54.37
CA ARG A 226 11.03 2.86 -55.21
C ARG A 226 11.43 2.64 -56.67
N LYS A 227 10.82 1.66 -57.33
CA LYS A 227 10.91 1.46 -58.78
C LYS A 227 10.36 2.73 -59.42
N LYS A 228 11.26 3.59 -59.90
CA LYS A 228 10.90 4.81 -60.63
C LYS A 228 10.21 4.33 -61.92
N GLY A 229 8.88 4.40 -61.96
CA GLY A 229 8.12 4.07 -63.16
C GLY A 229 8.64 4.93 -64.32
N ARG A 230 9.15 4.28 -65.36
CA ARG A 230 9.32 4.91 -66.67
C ARG A 230 7.90 5.22 -67.16
N ARG A 231 7.60 6.51 -67.27
CA ARG A 231 6.61 6.98 -68.23
C ARG A 231 7.12 6.67 -69.63
#